data_AF-A0AA51UHH5-F1
#
_entry.id   AF-A0AA51UHH5-F1
#
_cell.length_a   1.000
_cell.length_b   1.000
_cell.length_c   1.000
_cell.angle_alpha   90.00
_cell.angle_beta   90.00
_cell.angle_gamma   90.00
#
_symmetry.space_group_name_H-M   'P 1'
#
loop_
_entity.id
_entity.type
_entity.pdbx_description
1 polymer ?
#
loop_
_entity_poly.entity_id
_entity_poly.type
_entity_poly.pdbx_seq_one_letter_code
_entity_poly.pdbx_strand_id
1 'polypeptide(L)'
;MSEILFWFYLINSVLLINHEIDSAYWKEWNLFKLPGGITGFLMIHIPLIFLVLYGLVLVFQQSYTGLIFSLILSLSGIFAFTAHMYFIQKGRDEFRIPISLFILSAILIVSLIQLIITLNLIINW
;
A
#
# COMPACT_ATOMS: atom_id res chain seq x y z
N MET A 1 11.88 -18.29 -2.11
CA MET A 1 11.75 -16.82 -2.24
C MET A 1 10.38 -16.41 -2.76
N SER A 2 9.81 -17.08 -3.77
CA SER A 2 8.45 -16.82 -4.25
C SER A 2 7.37 -17.01 -3.17
N GLU A 3 7.46 -18.08 -2.37
CA GLU A 3 6.54 -18.29 -1.24
C GLU A 3 6.65 -17.19 -0.17
N ILE A 4 7.87 -16.73 0.13
CA ILE A 4 8.10 -15.61 1.05
C ILE A 4 7.50 -14.33 0.47
N LEU A 5 7.68 -14.09 -0.84
CA LEU A 5 7.11 -12.93 -1.51
C LEU A 5 5.58 -12.90 -1.40
N PHE A 6 4.92 -14.04 -1.55
CA PHE A 6 3.48 -14.16 -1.38
C PHE A 6 3.03 -13.65 0.00
N TRP A 7 3.67 -14.10 1.08
CA TRP A 7 3.30 -13.68 2.43
C TRP A 7 3.55 -12.19 2.67
N PHE A 8 4.67 -11.66 2.18
CA PHE A 8 4.93 -10.22 2.27
C PHE A 8 3.92 -9.40 1.47
N TYR A 9 3.57 -9.83 0.26
CA TYR A 9 2.54 -9.18 -0.55
C TYR A 9 1.18 -9.20 0.15
N LEU A 10 0.79 -10.34 0.73
CA LEU A 10 -0.48 -10.49 1.45
C LEU A 10 -0.54 -9.57 2.67
N ILE A 11 0.52 -9.57 3.51
CA ILE A 11 0.60 -8.70 4.68
C ILE A 11 0.56 -7.24 4.25
N ASN A 12 1.30 -6.85 3.21
CA ASN A 12 1.32 -5.48 2.71
C ASN A 12 -0.06 -5.05 2.20
N SER A 13 -0.75 -5.94 1.48
CA SER A 13 -2.12 -5.71 1.00
C SER A 13 -3.08 -5.45 2.17
N VAL A 14 -3.02 -6.26 3.23
CA VAL A 14 -3.85 -6.08 4.43
C VAL A 14 -3.56 -4.74 5.11
N LEU A 15 -2.29 -4.38 5.25
CA LEU A 15 -1.88 -3.13 5.88
C LEU A 15 -2.33 -1.91 5.06
N LEU A 16 -2.09 -1.92 3.75
CA LEU A 16 -2.52 -0.84 2.85
C LEU A 16 -4.04 -0.70 2.81
N ILE A 17 -4.80 -1.80 2.75
CA ILE A 17 -6.27 -1.73 2.79
C ILE A 17 -6.75 -1.15 4.12
N ASN A 18 -6.17 -1.55 5.26
CA ASN A 18 -6.52 -0.94 6.55
C ASN A 18 -6.12 0.53 6.63
N HIS A 19 -5.00 0.91 6.01
CA HIS A 19 -4.62 2.31 5.88
C HIS A 19 -5.65 3.11 5.08
N GLU A 20 -6.17 2.59 3.97
CA GLU A 20 -7.23 3.27 3.21
C GLU A 20 -8.56 3.35 3.96
N ILE A 21 -8.85 2.41 4.87
CA ILE A 21 -10.00 2.51 5.79
C ILE A 21 -9.82 3.69 6.76
N ASP A 22 -8.62 3.85 7.33
CA ASP A 22 -8.28 4.98 8.19
C ASP A 22 -8.32 6.31 7.41
N SER A 23 -7.77 6.32 6.19
CA SER A 23 -7.81 7.44 5.24
C SER A 23 -9.24 7.90 4.96
N ALA A 24 -10.17 6.95 4.77
CA ALA A 24 -11.57 7.24 4.56
C ALA A 24 -12.23 7.87 5.80
N TYR A 25 -11.89 7.40 7.01
CA TYR A 25 -12.38 7.98 8.27
C TYR A 25 -11.93 9.45 8.41
N TRP A 26 -10.67 9.73 8.08
CA TRP A 26 -10.09 11.09 8.10
C TRP A 26 -10.45 11.96 6.91
N LYS A 27 -11.25 11.44 5.96
CA LYS A 27 -11.70 12.16 4.77
C LYS A 27 -10.52 12.70 3.95
N GLU A 28 -9.49 11.89 3.73
CA GLU A 28 -8.29 12.29 2.99
C GLU A 28 -8.58 12.80 1.56
N TRP A 29 -9.75 12.50 0.99
CA TRP A 29 -10.18 13.17 -0.24
C TRP A 29 -10.20 14.71 -0.12
N ASN A 30 -10.41 15.27 1.07
CA ASN A 30 -10.29 16.71 1.32
C ASN A 30 -8.83 17.17 1.33
N LEU A 31 -7.93 16.32 1.85
CA LEU A 31 -6.48 16.56 1.90
C LEU A 31 -5.90 16.59 0.48
N PHE A 32 -6.24 15.59 -0.32
CA PHE A 32 -5.79 15.45 -1.71
C PHE A 32 -6.64 16.24 -2.72
N LYS A 33 -7.66 16.97 -2.25
CA LYS A 33 -8.59 17.74 -3.09
C LYS A 33 -9.22 16.89 -4.20
N LEU A 34 -9.54 15.64 -3.90
CA LEU A 34 -10.20 14.74 -4.82
C LEU A 34 -11.67 15.18 -5.03
N PRO A 35 -12.14 15.26 -6.28
CA PRO A 35 -13.53 15.62 -6.56
C PRO A 35 -14.49 14.48 -6.15
N GLY A 36 -15.74 14.84 -5.84
CA GLY A 36 -16.81 13.85 -5.58
C GLY A 36 -16.83 13.26 -4.16
N GLY A 37 -15.99 13.75 -3.24
CA GLY A 37 -16.00 13.33 -1.83
C GLY A 37 -15.85 11.82 -1.66
N ILE A 38 -16.67 11.22 -0.78
CA ILE A 38 -16.67 9.77 -0.55
C ILE A 38 -16.99 8.96 -1.81
N THR A 39 -17.87 9.45 -2.70
CA THR A 39 -18.21 8.75 -3.94
C THR A 39 -17.00 8.67 -4.87
N GLY A 40 -16.30 9.79 -5.06
CA GLY A 40 -15.06 9.81 -5.83
C GLY A 40 -13.97 8.91 -5.22
N PHE A 41 -13.82 8.97 -3.90
CA PHE A 41 -12.89 8.12 -3.16
C PHE A 41 -13.16 6.63 -3.40
N LEU A 42 -14.40 6.17 -3.22
CA LEU A 42 -14.77 4.77 -3.46
C LEU A 42 -14.60 4.35 -4.93
N MET A 43 -14.95 5.21 -5.90
CA MET A 43 -14.77 4.90 -7.32
C MET A 43 -13.31 4.69 -7.71
N ILE A 44 -12.37 5.39 -7.07
CA ILE A 44 -10.93 5.18 -7.27
C ILE A 44 -10.47 3.88 -6.56
N HIS A 45 -10.98 3.62 -5.35
CA HIS A 45 -10.53 2.48 -4.55
C HIS A 45 -11.02 1.13 -5.05
N ILE A 46 -12.20 1.05 -5.67
CA ILE A 46 -12.71 -0.21 -6.26
C ILE A 46 -11.70 -0.83 -7.25
N PRO A 47 -11.26 -0.14 -8.32
CA PRO A 47 -10.28 -0.69 -9.25
C PRO A 47 -8.89 -0.86 -8.59
N LEU A 48 -8.52 0.02 -7.66
CA LEU A 48 -7.22 -0.06 -6.98
C LEU A 48 -7.13 -1.33 -6.12
N ILE A 49 -8.12 -1.60 -5.27
CA ILE A 49 -8.18 -2.82 -4.44
C ILE A 49 -8.28 -4.07 -5.32
N PHE A 50 -9.04 -4.02 -6.43
CA PHE A 50 -9.06 -5.11 -7.40
C PHE A 50 -7.65 -5.42 -7.93
N LEU A 51 -6.88 -4.40 -8.34
CA LEU A 51 -5.51 -4.58 -8.83
C LEU A 51 -4.57 -5.13 -7.76
N VAL A 52 -4.71 -4.71 -6.50
CA VAL A 52 -3.94 -5.28 -5.37
C VAL A 52 -4.25 -6.77 -5.22
N LEU A 53 -5.52 -7.16 -5.17
CA LEU A 53 -5.90 -8.56 -4.99
C LEU A 53 -5.60 -9.42 -6.22
N TYR A 54 -5.72 -8.86 -7.42
CA TYR A 54 -5.30 -9.53 -8.65
C TYR A 54 -3.78 -9.75 -8.68
N GLY A 55 -3.00 -8.76 -8.23
CA GLY A 55 -1.55 -8.88 -8.06
C GLY A 55 -1.17 -10.01 -7.09
N LEU A 56 -1.92 -10.18 -6.00
CA LEU A 56 -1.73 -11.32 -5.08
C LEU A 56 -1.90 -12.67 -5.78
N VAL A 57 -2.93 -12.80 -6.63
CA VAL A 57 -3.13 -14.02 -7.45
C VAL A 57 -1.95 -14.26 -8.39
N LEU A 58 -1.46 -13.21 -9.06
CA LEU A 58 -0.33 -13.31 -9.97
C LEU A 58 1.00 -13.64 -9.27
N VAL A 59 1.20 -13.15 -8.04
CA VAL A 59 2.34 -13.50 -7.19
C VAL A 59 2.24 -14.95 -6.75
N PHE A 60 1.06 -15.41 -6.34
CA PHE A 60 0.82 -16.81 -6.00
C PHE A 60 1.09 -17.76 -7.19
N GLN A 61 0.70 -17.35 -8.40
CA GLN A 61 0.98 -18.07 -9.64
C GLN A 61 2.46 -18.02 -10.07
N GLN A 62 3.31 -17.28 -9.34
CA GLN A 62 4.74 -17.13 -9.66
C GLN A 62 4.94 -16.66 -11.11
N SER A 63 4.20 -15.62 -11.50
CA SER A 63 4.33 -15.01 -12.83
C SER A 63 5.26 -13.79 -12.80
N TYR A 64 5.90 -13.48 -13.93
CA TYR A 64 6.73 -12.28 -14.05
C TYR A 64 5.90 -11.01 -13.83
N THR A 65 4.68 -10.99 -14.36
CA THR A 65 3.71 -9.91 -14.11
C THR A 65 3.40 -9.76 -12.62
N GLY A 66 3.33 -10.85 -11.87
CA GLY A 66 3.22 -10.83 -10.40
C GLY A 66 4.36 -10.06 -9.72
N LEU A 67 5.60 -10.20 -10.22
CA LEU A 67 6.72 -9.42 -9.72
C LEU A 67 6.57 -7.92 -10.00
N ILE A 68 6.03 -7.54 -11.17
CA ILE A 68 5.73 -6.15 -11.50
C ILE A 68 4.66 -5.59 -10.55
N PHE A 69 3.60 -6.34 -10.29
CA PHE A 69 2.58 -5.94 -9.31
C PHE A 69 3.16 -5.84 -7.90
N SER A 70 4.07 -6.73 -7.52
CA SER A 70 4.77 -6.66 -6.23
C SER A 70 5.63 -5.40 -6.11
N LEU A 71 6.34 -5.04 -7.18
CA LEU A 71 7.11 -3.81 -7.24
C LEU A 71 6.21 -2.59 -7.05
N ILE A 72 5.11 -2.51 -7.80
CA ILE A 72 4.13 -1.41 -7.68
C ILE A 72 3.59 -1.31 -6.24
N LEU A 73 3.14 -2.42 -5.66
CA LEU A 73 2.57 -2.41 -4.30
C LEU A 73 3.59 -1.94 -3.25
N SER A 74 4.84 -2.41 -3.34
CA SER A 74 5.90 -1.97 -2.44
C SER A 74 6.23 -0.48 -2.57
N LEU A 75 6.23 0.05 -3.79
CA LEU A 75 6.42 1.49 -4.03
C LEU A 75 5.25 2.32 -3.51
N SER A 76 4.01 1.83 -3.67
CA SER A 76 2.82 2.46 -3.10
C SER A 76 2.88 2.55 -1.57
N GLY A 77 3.34 1.49 -0.88
CA GLY A 77 3.50 1.53 0.57
C GLY A 77 4.56 2.52 1.06
N ILE A 78 5.71 2.60 0.35
CA ILE A 78 6.74 3.62 0.65
C ILE A 78 6.19 5.04 0.41
N PHE A 79 5.43 5.22 -0.66
CA PHE A 79 4.76 6.48 -0.96
C PHE A 79 3.76 6.87 0.13
N ALA A 80 2.89 5.95 0.57
CA ALA A 80 1.91 6.18 1.63
C ALA A 80 2.58 6.69 2.91
N PHE A 81 3.65 6.01 3.37
CA PHE A 81 4.41 6.45 4.54
C PHE A 81 5.00 7.85 4.36
N THR A 82 5.63 8.11 3.20
CA THR A 82 6.31 9.38 2.93
C THR A 82 5.33 10.55 2.84
N ALA A 83 4.20 10.35 2.16
CA ALA A 83 3.12 11.34 2.08
C ALA A 83 2.57 11.67 3.47
N HIS A 84 2.31 10.67 4.30
CA HIS A 84 1.82 10.87 5.66
C HIS A 84 2.82 11.59 6.54
N MET A 85 4.10 11.21 6.50
CA MET A 85 5.13 11.89 7.28
C MET A 85 5.27 13.36 6.87
N TYR A 86 5.13 13.67 5.58
CA TYR A 86 5.08 15.06 5.10
C TYR A 86 3.89 15.84 5.69
N PHE A 87 2.70 15.27 5.70
CA PHE A 87 1.50 15.94 6.25
C PHE A 87 1.53 16.08 7.78
N ILE A 88 2.04 15.08 8.50
CA ILE A 88 2.25 15.15 9.95
C ILE A 88 3.23 16.28 10.30
N GLN A 89 4.33 16.42 9.53
CA GLN A 89 5.28 17.53 9.70
C GLN A 89 4.68 18.91 9.43
N LYS A 90 3.61 18.99 8.63
CA LYS A 90 2.84 20.21 8.37
C LYS A 90 1.78 20.51 9.44
N GLY A 91 1.74 19.75 10.54
CA GLY A 91 0.86 20.01 11.69
C GLY A 91 -0.52 19.38 11.56
N ARG A 92 -0.70 18.37 10.69
CA ARG A 92 -1.95 17.59 10.63
C ARG A 92 -1.90 16.44 11.62
N ASP A 93 -2.42 16.69 12.81
CA ASP A 93 -2.42 15.72 13.92
C ASP A 93 -3.46 14.60 13.77
N GLU A 94 -4.33 14.71 12.77
CA GLU A 94 -5.30 13.71 12.31
C GLU A 94 -4.67 12.31 12.20
N PHE A 95 -3.39 12.22 11.85
CA PHE A 95 -2.66 10.95 11.63
C PHE A 95 -1.80 10.48 12.81
N ARG A 96 -1.94 11.07 14.01
CA ARG A 96 -1.11 10.72 15.19
C ARG A 96 -1.70 9.65 16.09
N ILE A 97 -2.84 9.04 15.73
CA ILE A 97 -3.38 7.94 16.52
C ILE A 97 -2.34 6.79 16.56
N PRO A 98 -2.07 6.18 17.73
CA PRO A 98 -1.05 5.14 17.85
C PRO A 98 -1.20 3.98 16.86
N ILE A 99 -2.44 3.53 16.59
CA ILE A 99 -2.67 2.43 15.65
C ILE A 99 -2.38 2.84 14.19
N SER A 100 -2.72 4.06 13.80
CA SER A 100 -2.43 4.60 12.46
C SER A 100 -0.92 4.69 12.21
N LEU A 101 -0.17 5.19 13.20
CA LEU A 101 1.30 5.24 13.15
C LEU A 101 1.93 3.86 13.10
N PHE A 102 1.37 2.90 13.85
CA PHE A 102 1.80 1.51 13.78
C PHE A 102 1.57 0.91 12.39
N ILE A 103 0.38 1.08 11.81
CA ILE A 103 0.06 0.60 10.46
C ILE A 103 1.01 1.24 9.43
N LEU A 104 1.20 2.56 9.45
CA LEU A 104 2.11 3.25 8.53
C LEU A 104 3.56 2.76 8.65
N SER A 105 4.06 2.59 9.87
CA SER A 105 5.42 2.09 10.11
C SER A 105 5.58 0.65 9.64
N ALA A 106 4.56 -0.19 9.87
CA ALA A 106 4.53 -1.56 9.37
C ALA A 106 4.50 -1.60 7.84
N ILE A 107 3.70 -0.74 7.18
CA ILE A 107 3.66 -0.61 5.71
C ILE A 107 5.07 -0.33 5.18
N LEU A 108 5.80 0.61 5.78
CA LEU A 108 7.16 0.94 5.34
C LEU A 108 8.10 -0.27 5.44
N ILE A 109 8.13 -0.93 6.61
CA ILE A 109 9.03 -2.07 6.86
C ILE A 109 8.71 -3.22 5.89
N VAL A 110 7.44 -3.59 5.78
CA VAL A 110 6.98 -4.68 4.91
C VAL A 110 7.26 -4.33 3.45
N SER A 111 7.01 -3.09 3.03
CA SER A 111 7.26 -2.64 1.66
C SER A 111 8.73 -2.66 1.29
N LEU A 112 9.63 -2.24 2.19
CA LEU A 112 11.08 -2.29 1.94
C LEU A 112 11.57 -3.74 1.79
N ILE A 113 11.11 -4.65 2.67
CA ILE A 113 11.48 -6.07 2.57
C ILE A 113 10.91 -6.68 1.30
N GLN A 114 9.63 -6.43 0.99
CA GLN A 114 8.98 -6.89 -0.24
C GLN A 114 9.71 -6.38 -1.49
N LEU A 115 10.13 -5.11 -1.51
CA LEU A 115 10.89 -4.50 -2.60
C LEU A 115 12.21 -5.25 -2.82
N ILE A 116 12.99 -5.48 -1.76
CA ILE A 116 14.27 -6.19 -1.84
C ILE A 116 14.07 -7.61 -2.38
N ILE A 117 13.08 -8.35 -1.87
CA ILE A 117 12.78 -9.72 -2.35
C ILE A 117 12.37 -9.69 -3.82
N THR A 118 11.51 -8.73 -4.21
CA THR A 118 11.02 -8.58 -5.58
C THR A 118 12.17 -8.30 -6.54
N LEU A 119 13.07 -7.35 -6.21
CA LEU A 119 14.22 -7.02 -7.06
C LEU A 119 15.16 -8.21 -7.24
N ASN A 120 15.44 -8.95 -6.17
CA ASN A 120 16.24 -10.17 -6.26
C ASN A 120 15.59 -11.21 -7.19
N LEU A 121 14.27 -11.38 -7.12
CA LEU A 121 13.55 -12.31 -8.01
C LEU A 121 13.53 -11.83 -9.46
N ILE A 122 13.39 -10.53 -9.72
CA ILE A 122 13.43 -9.96 -11.08
C ILE A 122 14.81 -10.14 -11.71
N ILE A 123 15.89 -9.92 -10.96
CA ILE A 123 17.27 -10.05 -11.46
C ILE A 123 17.59 -11.51 -11.82
N ASN A 124 17.01 -12.46 -11.09
CA ASN A 124 17.27 -13.91 -11.23
C ASN A 124 16.11 -14.66 -11.93
N TRP A 125 15.26 -13.96 -12.68
CA TRP A 125 14.09 -14.54 -13.34
C TRP A 125 14.43 -15.41 -14.55
#